data_AF-T2J0T3-F1
#
_entry.id   AF-T2J0T3-F1
#
_cell.length_a   1.000
_cell.length_b   1.000
_cell.length_c   1.000
_cell.angle_alpha   90.00
_cell.angle_beta   90.00
_cell.angle_gamma   90.00
#
_symmetry.space_group_name_H-M   'P 1'
#
loop_
_entity.id
_entity.type
_entity.pdbx_description
1 polymer ?
#
loop_
_entity_poly.entity_id
_entity_poly.type
_entity_poly.pdbx_seq_one_letter_code
_entity_poly.pdbx_strand_id
1 'polypeptide(L)'
;MQTVVDKGSAAKTENYRIGGKTGTAQKAGPRGGYLPNAKITSFVSIFPVESPKYVVLVLVDEPQGANTYGSTVAAPVAKFVIDALISLKGIPPSK
;
A
#
# COMPACT_ATOMS: atom_id res chain seq x y z
N MET A 1 9.34 -6.37 -7.10
CA MET A 1 8.29 -5.62 -6.34
C MET A 1 8.10 -4.18 -6.85
N GLN A 2 9.13 -3.47 -7.30
CA GLN A 2 9.00 -2.09 -7.81
C GLN A 2 7.99 -1.94 -8.96
N THR A 3 7.95 -2.88 -9.90
CA THR A 3 7.02 -2.84 -11.05
C THR A 3 5.54 -2.75 -10.64
N VAL A 4 5.16 -3.33 -9.49
CA VAL A 4 3.80 -3.24 -8.95
C VAL A 4 3.48 -1.80 -8.51
N VAL A 5 4.48 -1.09 -8.01
CA VAL A 5 4.35 0.32 -7.63
C VAL A 5 4.34 1.21 -8.87
N ASP A 6 5.26 0.99 -9.80
CA ASP A 6 5.42 1.85 -10.97
C ASP A 6 4.28 1.73 -12.00
N LYS A 7 3.67 0.54 -12.14
CA LYS A 7 2.67 0.26 -13.17
C LYS A 7 1.31 -0.18 -12.64
N GLY A 8 1.21 -0.57 -11.37
CA GLY A 8 0.07 -1.33 -10.85
C GLY A 8 -0.59 -0.78 -9.58
N SER A 9 -0.10 0.32 -9.02
CA SER A 9 -0.69 0.92 -7.82
C SER A 9 -0.44 2.42 -7.73
N ALA A 10 -1.31 3.13 -7.01
CA ALA A 10 -1.18 4.56 -6.77
C ALA A 10 -0.18 4.86 -5.63
N ALA A 11 0.97 4.17 -5.61
CA ALA A 11 2.00 4.28 -4.57
C ALA A 11 3.34 4.84 -5.07
N LYS A 12 3.40 5.34 -6.30
CA LYS A 12 4.64 5.89 -6.90
C LYS A 12 4.95 7.27 -6.32
N THR A 13 6.17 7.47 -5.83
CA THR A 13 6.72 8.78 -5.46
C THR A 13 7.81 9.17 -6.46
N GLU A 14 7.79 10.43 -6.91
CA GLU A 14 8.77 10.94 -7.87
C GLU A 14 10.19 10.93 -7.30
N ASN A 15 11.17 10.52 -8.10
CA ASN A 15 12.59 10.40 -7.72
C ASN A 15 12.94 9.39 -6.61
N TYR A 16 11.97 8.56 -6.17
CA TYR A 16 12.21 7.48 -5.21
C TYR A 16 11.81 6.13 -5.77
N ARG A 17 12.52 5.07 -5.35
CA ARG A 17 12.14 3.68 -5.62
C ARG A 17 11.48 3.07 -4.39
N ILE A 18 10.24 2.60 -4.59
CA ILE A 18 9.43 1.91 -3.57
C ILE A 18 9.12 0.51 -4.07
N GLY A 19 9.30 -0.49 -3.21
CA GLY A 19 8.89 -1.86 -3.48
C GLY A 19 7.62 -2.14 -2.72
N GLY A 20 6.59 -2.70 -3.35
CA GLY A 20 5.36 -3.00 -2.63
C GLY A 20 4.45 -4.01 -3.30
N LYS A 21 3.39 -4.37 -2.59
CA LYS A 21 2.35 -5.28 -3.05
C LYS A 21 0.99 -4.86 -2.51
N THR A 22 0.00 -4.94 -3.40
CA THR A 22 -1.42 -4.76 -3.06
C THR A 22 -2.06 -6.10 -2.71
N GLY A 23 -3.02 -6.05 -1.79
CA GLY A 23 -3.91 -7.15 -1.40
C GLY A 23 -5.36 -6.70 -1.33
N THR A 24 -6.28 -7.59 -1.68
CA THR A 24 -7.72 -7.43 -1.44
C THR A 24 -8.28 -8.82 -1.18
N ALA A 25 -8.88 -9.00 -0.03
CA ALA A 25 -9.37 -10.31 0.41
C ALA A 25 -10.77 -10.17 1.01
N GLN A 26 -11.63 -11.17 0.79
CA GLN A 26 -12.91 -11.25 1.48
C GLN A 26 -12.67 -11.44 2.99
N LYS A 27 -13.50 -10.80 3.81
CA LYS A 27 -13.37 -10.88 5.26
C LYS A 27 -13.91 -12.23 5.74
N ALA A 28 -13.17 -12.89 6.63
CA ALA A 28 -13.61 -14.17 7.20
C ALA A 28 -14.83 -13.96 8.11
N GLY A 29 -15.81 -14.88 8.02
CA GLY A 29 -16.99 -14.88 8.87
C GLY A 29 -16.70 -15.42 10.27
N PRO A 30 -17.42 -14.97 11.32
CA PRO A 30 -17.19 -15.39 12.70
C PRO A 30 -17.49 -16.88 12.95
N ARG A 31 -18.18 -17.55 12.03
CA ARG A 31 -18.52 -18.98 12.08
C ARG A 31 -17.88 -19.79 10.93
N GLY A 32 -16.82 -19.26 10.33
CA GLY A 32 -16.21 -19.79 9.11
C GLY A 32 -16.82 -19.19 7.83
N GLY A 33 -16.23 -19.52 6.69
CA GLY A 33 -16.59 -18.94 5.38
C GLY A 33 -16.19 -17.47 5.23
N TYR A 34 -16.72 -16.81 4.20
CA TYR A 34 -16.49 -15.40 3.90
C TYR A 34 -17.76 -14.58 4.06
N LEU A 35 -17.65 -13.37 4.62
CA LEU A 35 -18.74 -12.43 4.74
C LEU A 35 -19.08 -11.84 3.36
N PRO A 36 -20.37 -11.88 2.94
CA PRO A 36 -20.79 -11.23 1.70
C PRO A 36 -20.50 -9.73 1.76
N ASN A 37 -19.96 -9.17 0.68
CA ASN A 37 -19.68 -7.74 0.51
C ASN A 37 -18.68 -7.12 1.51
N ALA A 38 -18.15 -7.89 2.47
CA ALA A 38 -17.11 -7.42 3.37
C ALA A 38 -15.73 -7.88 2.88
N LYS A 39 -14.79 -6.94 2.87
CA LYS A 39 -13.42 -7.19 2.43
C LYS A 39 -12.43 -6.33 3.19
N ILE A 40 -11.20 -6.79 3.21
CA ILE A 40 -10.05 -6.05 3.68
C ILE A 40 -9.21 -5.69 2.45
N THR A 41 -8.84 -4.41 2.35
CA THR A 41 -7.89 -3.94 1.34
C THR A 41 -6.57 -3.58 2.01
N SER A 42 -5.45 -3.91 1.37
CA SER A 42 -4.15 -3.68 1.97
C SER A 42 -3.08 -3.33 0.95
N PHE A 43 -2.05 -2.66 1.44
CA PHE A 43 -0.81 -2.42 0.73
C PHE A 43 0.36 -2.51 1.70
N VAL A 44 1.36 -3.29 1.35
CA VAL A 44 2.62 -3.38 2.09
C VAL A 44 3.76 -2.91 1.20
N SER A 45 4.70 -2.18 1.77
CA SER A 45 5.88 -1.69 1.06
C SER A 45 7.14 -1.67 1.90
N ILE A 46 8.26 -1.71 1.20
CA ILE A 46 9.61 -1.46 1.71
C ILE A 46 10.15 -0.18 1.07
N PHE A 47 10.81 0.64 1.88
CA PHE A 47 11.32 1.94 1.45
C PHE A 47 12.57 2.38 2.25
N PRO A 48 13.57 3.03 1.60
CA PRO A 48 13.89 3.01 0.16
C PRO A 48 14.28 1.60 -0.30
N VAL A 49 14.23 1.27 -1.59
CA VAL A 49 14.54 -0.10 -2.04
C VAL A 49 16.05 -0.40 -2.02
N GLU A 50 16.89 0.61 -2.20
CA GLU A 50 18.35 0.50 -2.25
C GLU A 50 18.95 0.12 -0.90
N SER A 51 18.37 0.68 0.16
CA SER A 51 18.73 0.41 1.54
C SER A 51 17.45 0.45 2.38
N PRO A 52 16.69 -0.65 2.42
CA PRO A 52 15.41 -0.70 3.13
C PRO A 52 15.57 -0.38 4.61
N LYS A 53 14.85 0.66 5.06
CA LYS A 53 14.81 1.08 6.47
C LYS A 53 13.41 1.05 7.06
N TYR A 54 12.39 1.13 6.20
CA TYR A 54 11.00 1.22 6.60
C TYR A 54 10.18 0.12 5.93
N VAL A 55 9.26 -0.43 6.71
CA VAL A 55 8.11 -1.21 6.21
C VAL A 55 6.86 -0.40 6.50
N VAL A 56 6.07 -0.12 5.46
CA VAL A 56 4.79 0.57 5.60
C VAL A 56 3.68 -0.40 5.20
N LEU A 57 2.84 -0.78 6.17
CA LEU A 57 1.65 -1.57 5.96
C LEU A 57 0.42 -0.68 6.20
N VAL A 58 -0.45 -0.60 5.20
CA VAL A 58 -1.78 -0.01 5.32
C VAL A 58 -2.80 -1.11 5.13
N LEU A 59 -3.77 -1.15 6.05
CA LEU A 59 -4.92 -2.04 6.00
C LEU A 59 -6.18 -1.21 6.22
N VAL A 60 -7.15 -1.35 5.33
CA VAL A 60 -8.47 -0.72 5.47
C VAL A 60 -9.50 -1.83 5.51
N ASP A 61 -10.21 -1.88 6.64
CA ASP A 61 -11.28 -2.83 6.90
C ASP A 61 -12.60 -2.29 6.35
N GLU A 62 -13.33 -3.13 5.62
CA GLU A 62 -14.63 -2.86 5.02
C GLU A 62 -14.74 -1.50 4.27
N PRO A 63 -13.84 -1.20 3.31
CA PRO A 63 -13.96 0.01 2.51
C PRO A 63 -15.22 -0.06 1.63
N GLN A 64 -15.95 1.05 1.57
CA GLN A 64 -17.24 1.16 0.89
C GLN A 64 -17.11 1.75 -0.53
N GLY A 65 -17.98 1.30 -1.44
CA GLY A 65 -18.02 1.75 -2.84
C GLY A 65 -17.43 0.76 -3.85
N ALA A 66 -17.66 1.03 -5.14
CA ALA A 66 -17.38 0.08 -6.23
C ALA A 66 -15.87 -0.18 -6.48
N ASN A 67 -15.02 0.83 -6.28
CA ASN A 67 -13.58 0.77 -6.61
C ASN A 67 -12.69 0.59 -5.39
N THR A 68 -13.02 -0.38 -4.55
CA THR A 68 -12.37 -0.61 -3.25
C THR A 68 -11.38 -1.76 -3.31
N TYR A 69 -10.18 -1.48 -3.81
CA TYR A 69 -9.06 -2.42 -3.93
C TYR A 69 -7.84 -1.90 -3.18
N GLY A 70 -6.88 -2.78 -2.86
CA GLY A 70 -5.62 -2.38 -2.25
C GLY A 70 -4.85 -1.34 -3.05
N SER A 71 -4.95 -1.38 -4.39
CA SER A 71 -4.32 -0.41 -5.30
C SER A 71 -4.96 0.98 -5.29
N THR A 72 -6.26 1.07 -4.97
CA THR A 72 -7.04 2.31 -5.04
C THR A 72 -7.32 2.91 -3.67
N VAL A 73 -7.29 2.10 -2.60
CA VAL A 73 -7.58 2.54 -1.23
C VAL A 73 -6.30 2.58 -0.39
N ALA A 74 -5.62 1.45 -0.23
CA ALA A 74 -4.49 1.34 0.70
C ALA A 74 -3.18 1.93 0.13
N ALA A 75 -2.92 1.76 -1.17
CA ALA A 75 -1.69 2.23 -1.82
C ALA A 75 -1.51 3.77 -1.77
N PRO A 76 -2.53 4.62 -2.04
CA PRO A 76 -2.41 6.06 -1.87
C PRO A 76 -2.08 6.50 -0.44
N VAL A 77 -2.64 5.83 0.56
CA VAL A 77 -2.36 6.12 1.97
C VAL A 77 -0.91 5.78 2.31
N ALA A 78 -0.41 4.63 1.81
CA ALA A 78 1.00 4.28 1.98
C ALA A 78 1.93 5.29 1.30
N LYS A 79 1.57 5.79 0.11
CA LYS A 79 2.30 6.87 -0.55
C LYS A 79 2.39 8.11 0.33
N PHE A 80 1.27 8.56 0.88
CA PHE A 80 1.22 9.73 1.76
C PHE A 80 2.15 9.58 2.97
N VAL A 81 2.17 8.39 3.59
CA VAL A 81 3.08 8.09 4.70
C VAL A 81 4.55 8.09 4.25
N ILE A 82 4.86 7.50 3.09
CA ILE A 82 6.23 7.47 2.56
C ILE A 82 6.72 8.89 2.22
N ASP A 83 5.88 9.71 1.60
CA ASP A 83 6.20 11.12 1.29
C ASP A 83 6.47 11.92 2.58
N ALA A 84 5.66 11.71 3.63
CA ALA A 84 5.90 12.32 4.93
C ALA A 84 7.23 11.83 5.55
N LEU A 85 7.56 10.53 5.45
CA LEU A 85 8.84 10.00 5.92
C LEU A 85 10.03 10.62 5.18
N ILE A 86 9.92 10.80 3.86
CA ILE A 86 10.93 11.48 3.05
C ILE A 86 11.19 12.89 3.59
N SER A 87 10.14 13.68 3.75
CA SER A 87 10.25 15.07 4.24
C SER A 87 10.79 15.14 5.66
N LEU A 88 10.30 14.30 6.58
CA LEU A 88 10.67 14.34 8.00
C LEU A 88 12.09 13.85 8.27
N LYS A 89 12.61 12.93 7.43
CA LYS A 89 13.91 12.29 7.64
C LYS A 89 14.99 12.77 6.68
N GLY A 90 14.66 13.68 5.76
CA GLY A 90 15.59 14.19 4.76
C GLY A 90 16.21 13.08 3.92
N ILE A 91 15.42 12.08 3.54
CA ILE A 91 15.91 10.93 2.77
C ILE A 91 16.28 11.43 1.38
N PRO A 92 17.52 11.25 0.89
CA PRO A 92 17.92 11.73 -0.42
C PRO A 92 17.21 10.94 -1.54
N PRO A 93 16.94 11.58 -2.69
CA PRO A 93 16.41 10.91 -3.87
C PRO A 93 17.28 9.73 -4.29
N SER A 94 16.65 8.74 -4.92
CA SER A 94 17.31 7.49 -5.33
C SER A 94 17.29 7.26 -6.84
N LYS A 95 16.82 8.25 -7.59
CA LYS A 95 16.92 8.40 -9.04
C LYS A 95 17.57 9.73 -9.39
#